data_AF-A0A2N7FEI3-F1
#
_entry.id   AF-A0A2N7FEI3-F1
#
_cell.length_a   1.000
_cell.length_b   1.000
_cell.length_c   1.000
_cell.angle_alpha   90.00
_cell.angle_beta   90.00
_cell.angle_gamma   90.00
#
_symmetry.space_group_name_H-M   'P 1'
#
loop_
_entity.id
_entity.type
_entity.pdbx_description
1 polymer ?
#
loop_
_entity_poly.entity_id
_entity_poly.type
_entity_poly.pdbx_seq_one_letter_code
_entity_poly.pdbx_strand_id
1 'polypeptide(L)'
;MNSYRKTLLALPLIILAGCNSSSNSGKPTTKAQVKPKADYVFSSAKLGKLYQERQEIQESMKLTYDGVQYETIQFSEDISDEQKVIRLADSLGQSVDLYLPDAGVDDCGIYSEGNYYDSFDCEASQRSIGNDTTLIQTTTNGRKLAVKLEYQSELSQYVTSLGSTILSKTKNGNKITITTSFAFNAFYRDVFQNTGAVERITSTLGATTYSQLFDIVKLYPDSEMILKFNNHIGGSADDDINMYTGRMIKNSNMTTIVTPTGSVFSGGTDLFAAGNPRILQRADTTKAIEKNKQVGVHSWAEGDKTAKEFPYTDVSHRKQATYFKKVMGEKGIDFYIFTLDSAPASGEHWVTKSDSDKYGFITRIE
;
A
#
# COMPACT_ATOMS: atom_id res chain seq x y z
N MET A 1 24.04 16.01 -23.84
CA MET A 1 23.26 17.26 -23.66
C MET A 1 22.92 17.34 -22.18
N ASN A 2 23.68 18.19 -21.50
CA ASN A 2 23.74 18.29 -20.05
C ASN A 2 22.63 19.17 -19.49
N SER A 3 22.34 18.93 -18.20
CA SER A 3 21.62 19.80 -17.26
C SER A 3 20.11 19.63 -17.20
N TYR A 4 19.63 18.62 -16.46
CA TYR A 4 18.48 18.70 -15.54
C TYR A 4 18.48 17.47 -14.62
N ARG A 5 19.41 17.42 -13.65
CA ARG A 5 19.35 16.46 -12.53
C ARG A 5 19.94 17.11 -11.29
N LYS A 6 19.13 17.91 -10.61
CA LYS A 6 19.19 18.24 -9.17
C LYS A 6 17.84 18.82 -8.76
N THR A 7 16.84 17.97 -8.64
CA THR A 7 15.70 18.25 -7.76
C THR A 7 15.76 17.21 -6.68
N LEU A 8 16.32 17.63 -5.55
CA LEU A 8 16.29 16.88 -4.31
C LEU A 8 14.83 16.50 -4.00
N LEU A 9 14.61 15.22 -3.73
CA LEU A 9 13.58 14.76 -2.80
C LEU A 9 13.98 15.25 -1.40
N ALA A 10 13.75 16.53 -1.16
CA ALA A 10 13.72 17.11 0.15
C ALA A 10 12.32 17.68 0.33
N LEU A 11 11.51 17.01 1.16
CA LEU A 11 10.37 17.69 1.78
C LEU A 11 10.90 19.00 2.39
N PRO A 12 10.20 20.13 2.23
CA PRO A 12 10.67 21.37 2.81
C PRO A 12 10.51 21.29 4.34
N LEU A 13 11.60 20.91 5.03
CA LEU A 13 11.80 21.24 6.44
C LEU A 13 11.96 22.75 6.52
N ILE A 14 10.85 23.45 6.79
CA ILE A 14 10.91 24.87 7.14
C ILE A 14 11.39 24.97 8.59
N ILE A 15 12.70 25.13 8.78
CA ILE A 15 13.28 25.57 10.05
C ILE A 15 13.05 27.07 10.16
N LEU A 16 12.00 27.47 10.88
CA LEU A 16 11.83 28.86 11.31
C LEU A 16 12.60 29.06 12.62
N ALA A 17 13.80 29.62 12.50
CA ALA A 17 14.55 30.18 13.61
C ALA A 17 13.78 31.39 14.18
N GLY A 18 13.43 31.30 15.46
CA GLY A 18 12.74 32.37 16.18
C GLY A 18 13.65 33.57 16.41
N CYS A 19 13.22 34.73 15.92
CA CYS A 19 13.65 36.02 16.46
C CYS A 19 12.63 36.49 17.49
N ASN A 20 13.13 36.69 18.71
CA ASN A 20 12.40 37.22 19.86
C ASN A 20 12.21 38.73 19.67
N SER A 21 10.97 39.21 19.59
CA SER A 21 10.66 40.60 19.94
C SER A 21 9.24 40.71 20.46
N SER A 22 9.14 41.15 21.71
CA SER A 22 7.93 41.50 22.43
C SER A 22 7.26 42.72 21.81
N SER A 23 5.96 42.60 21.47
CA SER A 23 4.99 43.69 21.65
C SER A 23 3.55 43.16 21.52
N ASN A 24 2.74 43.55 22.48
CA ASN A 24 1.38 43.12 22.76
C ASN A 24 0.35 43.81 21.83
N SER A 25 -0.45 43.03 21.09
CA SER A 25 -1.72 43.50 20.52
C SER A 25 -2.63 42.33 20.11
N GLY A 26 -3.73 42.16 20.85
CA GLY A 26 -4.95 41.41 20.53
C GLY A 26 -4.84 40.21 19.57
N LYS A 27 -4.59 39.00 20.10
CA LYS A 27 -4.84 37.77 19.35
C LYS A 27 -6.35 37.60 19.14
N PRO A 28 -6.84 37.42 17.89
CA PRO A 28 -8.16 36.83 17.71
C PRO A 28 -8.08 35.42 18.30
N THR A 29 -8.99 35.08 19.20
CA THR A 29 -9.19 33.69 19.62
C THR A 29 -9.72 32.90 18.42
N THR A 30 -8.82 32.45 17.54
CA THR A 30 -9.13 31.40 16.57
C THR A 30 -9.47 30.15 17.37
N LYS A 31 -10.78 29.89 17.54
CA LYS A 31 -11.25 28.61 18.08
C LYS A 31 -10.55 27.50 17.29
N ALA A 32 -9.89 26.57 18.00
CA ALA A 32 -9.29 25.41 17.36
C ALA A 32 -10.35 24.73 16.49
N GLN A 33 -10.00 24.47 15.24
CA GLN A 33 -10.90 23.81 14.30
C GLN A 33 -11.22 22.41 14.84
N VAL A 34 -12.51 22.08 14.97
CA VAL A 34 -12.97 20.83 15.62
C VAL A 34 -12.99 19.64 14.65
N LYS A 35 -13.05 19.90 13.34
CA LYS A 35 -13.02 18.88 12.28
C LYS A 35 -12.28 19.41 11.06
N PRO A 36 -11.50 18.60 10.32
CA PRO A 36 -10.81 19.04 9.11
C PRO A 36 -11.78 19.46 8.00
N LYS A 37 -11.32 20.38 7.14
CA LYS A 37 -12.08 20.80 5.96
C LYS A 37 -11.90 19.76 4.85
N ALA A 38 -13.00 19.44 4.18
CA ALA A 38 -13.03 18.56 3.02
C ALA A 38 -12.88 19.35 1.70
N ASP A 39 -11.80 20.11 1.56
CA ASP A 39 -11.54 21.04 0.46
C ASP A 39 -10.21 20.78 -0.28
N TYR A 40 -9.60 19.61 -0.08
CA TYR A 40 -8.47 19.17 -0.89
C TYR A 40 -8.87 18.91 -2.34
N VAL A 41 -8.07 19.40 -3.29
CA VAL A 41 -8.33 19.20 -4.73
C VAL A 41 -7.55 17.98 -5.23
N PHE A 42 -8.26 16.87 -5.42
CA PHE A 42 -7.79 15.71 -6.20
C PHE A 42 -7.86 16.04 -7.69
N SER A 43 -6.81 15.77 -8.46
CA SER A 43 -6.78 16.06 -9.90
C SER A 43 -5.92 15.07 -10.67
N SER A 44 -6.23 14.88 -11.95
CA SER A 44 -5.42 14.02 -12.84
C SER A 44 -3.98 14.50 -12.98
N ALA A 45 -3.74 15.82 -12.85
CA ALA A 45 -2.38 16.37 -12.87
C ALA A 45 -1.55 15.96 -11.64
N LYS A 46 -2.16 15.95 -10.44
CA LYS A 46 -1.48 15.48 -9.23
C LYS A 46 -1.27 13.96 -9.26
N LEU A 47 -2.29 13.22 -9.69
CA LEU A 47 -2.20 11.79 -9.89
C LEU A 47 -1.08 11.44 -10.89
N GLY A 48 -0.97 12.16 -12.01
CA GLY A 48 0.07 11.93 -13.02
C GLY A 48 1.49 12.07 -12.46
N LYS A 49 1.72 13.02 -11.54
CA LYS A 49 3.01 13.18 -10.85
C LYS A 49 3.32 12.00 -9.94
N LEU A 50 2.36 11.60 -9.11
CA LEU A 50 2.51 10.42 -8.24
C LEU A 50 2.80 9.17 -9.08
N TYR A 51 2.12 9.03 -10.22
CA TYR A 51 2.34 7.92 -11.15
C TYR A 51 3.74 7.92 -11.75
N GLN A 52 4.23 9.07 -12.20
CA GLN A 52 5.57 9.20 -12.74
C GLN A 52 6.64 8.81 -11.69
N GLU A 53 6.50 9.30 -10.46
CA GLU A 53 7.39 8.95 -9.35
C GLU A 53 7.40 7.42 -9.07
N ARG A 54 6.27 6.73 -9.28
CA ARG A 54 6.16 5.28 -9.03
C ARG A 54 6.66 4.46 -10.20
N GLN A 55 6.57 4.98 -11.42
CA GLN A 55 7.21 4.37 -12.59
C GLN A 55 8.74 4.37 -12.43
N GLU A 56 9.33 5.43 -11.90
CA GLU A 56 10.77 5.47 -11.58
C GLU A 56 11.15 4.37 -10.57
N ILE A 57 10.29 4.09 -9.58
CA ILE A 57 10.47 2.97 -8.64
C ILE A 57 10.36 1.62 -9.37
N GLN A 58 9.39 1.43 -10.26
CA GLN A 58 9.23 0.18 -11.02
C GLN A 58 10.44 -0.18 -11.87
N GLU A 59 11.17 0.82 -12.36
CA GLU A 59 12.37 0.70 -13.20
C GLU A 59 13.68 0.83 -12.40
N SER A 60 13.59 0.90 -11.06
CA SER A 60 14.73 1.20 -10.19
C SER A 60 15.68 0.02 -9.95
N MET A 61 15.32 -1.19 -10.38
CA MET A 61 16.04 -2.42 -10.06
C MET A 61 16.12 -3.35 -11.27
N LYS A 62 17.30 -3.91 -11.45
CA LYS A 62 17.65 -4.85 -12.52
C LYS A 62 18.36 -6.06 -11.94
N LEU A 63 17.80 -7.23 -12.16
CA LEU A 63 18.40 -8.52 -11.84
C LEU A 63 18.76 -9.25 -13.13
N THR A 64 20.01 -9.69 -13.26
CA THR A 64 20.42 -10.68 -14.25
C THR A 64 20.75 -11.97 -13.53
N TYR A 65 20.02 -13.03 -13.87
CA TYR A 65 20.12 -14.34 -13.23
C TYR A 65 19.95 -15.43 -14.29
N ASP A 66 20.89 -16.37 -14.32
CA ASP A 66 20.91 -17.48 -15.29
C ASP A 66 20.77 -17.01 -16.76
N GLY A 67 21.41 -15.88 -17.09
CA GLY A 67 21.37 -15.28 -18.43
C GLY A 67 20.06 -14.55 -18.77
N VAL A 68 19.07 -14.54 -17.88
CA VAL A 68 17.80 -13.81 -18.04
C VAL A 68 17.88 -12.48 -17.30
N GLN A 69 17.36 -11.42 -17.91
CA GLN A 69 17.31 -10.08 -17.34
C GLN A 69 15.88 -9.73 -16.94
N TYR A 70 15.69 -9.43 -15.66
CA TYR A 70 14.45 -8.95 -15.05
C TYR A 70 14.64 -7.49 -14.65
N GLU A 71 13.82 -6.59 -15.18
CA GLU A 71 14.03 -5.14 -15.09
C GLU A 71 12.79 -4.34 -14.74
N THR A 72 11.66 -5.01 -14.48
CA THR A 72 10.42 -4.38 -14.07
C THR A 72 9.97 -4.95 -12.74
N ILE A 73 9.90 -4.12 -11.70
CA ILE A 73 9.29 -4.50 -10.42
C ILE A 73 7.77 -4.51 -10.60
N GLN A 74 7.16 -5.68 -10.40
CA GLN A 74 5.70 -5.85 -10.46
C GLN A 74 5.04 -5.67 -9.10
N PHE A 75 5.64 -6.27 -8.06
CA PHE A 75 5.12 -6.30 -6.70
C PHE A 75 6.26 -6.30 -5.70
N SER A 76 5.95 -5.92 -4.48
CA SER A 76 6.89 -5.89 -3.36
C SER A 76 6.14 -5.95 -2.04
N GLU A 77 6.75 -6.58 -1.04
CA GLU A 77 6.20 -6.68 0.31
C GLU A 77 7.34 -6.66 1.33
N ASP A 78 7.11 -5.98 2.45
CA ASP A 78 7.98 -6.06 3.61
C ASP A 78 7.66 -7.36 4.37
N ILE A 79 8.68 -8.18 4.59
CA ILE A 79 8.61 -9.38 5.44
C ILE A 79 8.83 -8.98 6.90
N SER A 80 9.75 -8.04 7.11
CA SER A 80 10.06 -7.38 8.37
C SER A 80 10.61 -5.98 8.08
N ASP A 81 11.00 -5.23 9.11
CA ASP A 81 11.59 -3.90 8.94
C ASP A 81 12.91 -3.92 8.15
N GLU A 82 13.58 -5.09 8.08
CA GLU A 82 14.91 -5.26 7.47
C GLU A 82 14.88 -6.21 6.26
N GLN A 83 13.75 -6.84 5.96
CA GLN A 83 13.65 -7.88 4.92
C GLN A 83 12.45 -7.60 4.02
N LYS A 84 12.67 -7.70 2.71
CA LYS A 84 11.63 -7.49 1.69
C LYS A 84 11.72 -8.54 0.60
N VAL A 85 10.58 -8.81 -0.02
CA VAL A 85 10.49 -9.64 -1.22
C VAL A 85 9.97 -8.80 -2.39
N ILE A 86 10.58 -8.96 -3.56
CA ILE A 86 10.36 -8.12 -4.73
C ILE A 86 10.16 -9.01 -5.95
N ARG A 87 8.99 -8.94 -6.59
CA ARG A 87 8.74 -9.65 -7.86
C ARG A 87 9.26 -8.82 -9.01
N LEU A 88 10.26 -9.34 -9.71
CA LEU A 88 10.85 -8.75 -10.92
C LEU A 88 10.42 -9.55 -12.15
N ALA A 89 10.08 -8.86 -13.23
CA ALA A 89 9.71 -9.47 -14.51
C ALA A 89 10.70 -9.14 -15.63
N ASP A 90 10.86 -10.09 -16.55
CA ASP A 90 11.58 -9.93 -17.81
C ASP A 90 10.68 -9.31 -18.89
N SER A 91 11.25 -9.07 -20.07
CA SER A 91 10.54 -8.50 -21.22
C SER A 91 9.45 -9.41 -21.82
N LEU A 92 9.44 -10.69 -21.46
CA LEU A 92 8.43 -11.68 -21.86
C LEU A 92 7.33 -11.84 -20.80
N GLY A 93 7.45 -11.15 -19.66
CA GLY A 93 6.52 -11.24 -18.53
C GLY A 93 6.75 -12.44 -17.61
N GLN A 94 7.84 -13.18 -17.77
CA GLN A 94 8.27 -14.19 -16.80
C GLN A 94 8.86 -13.50 -15.58
N SER A 95 8.62 -14.02 -14.39
CA SER A 95 9.00 -13.35 -13.15
C SER A 95 9.73 -14.25 -12.18
N VAL A 96 10.56 -13.64 -11.34
CA VAL A 96 11.19 -14.23 -10.16
C VAL A 96 10.93 -13.37 -8.94
N ASP A 97 10.91 -13.98 -7.76
CA ASP A 97 10.82 -13.26 -6.49
C ASP A 97 12.22 -13.14 -5.89
N LEU A 98 12.71 -11.91 -5.76
CA LEU A 98 13.96 -11.58 -5.10
C LEU A 98 13.70 -11.32 -3.62
N TYR A 99 14.27 -12.16 -2.76
CA TYR A 99 14.41 -11.89 -1.34
C TYR A 99 15.65 -11.02 -1.13
N LEU A 100 15.44 -9.81 -0.58
CA LEU A 100 16.46 -8.79 -0.42
C LEU A 100 16.45 -8.24 1.02
N PRO A 101 17.24 -8.85 1.92
CA PRO A 101 17.50 -8.27 3.23
C PRO A 101 18.40 -7.03 3.15
N ASP A 102 18.34 -6.20 4.20
CA ASP A 102 19.33 -5.19 4.49
C ASP A 102 20.70 -5.85 4.74
N ALA A 103 21.78 -5.11 4.52
CA ALA A 103 23.13 -5.69 4.57
C ALA A 103 23.47 -6.19 5.98
N GLY A 104 23.95 -7.45 6.09
CA GLY A 104 24.31 -8.08 7.37
C GLY A 104 23.17 -8.77 8.10
N VAL A 105 21.96 -8.79 7.53
CA VAL A 105 20.79 -9.41 8.15
C VAL A 105 20.64 -10.89 7.75
N ASP A 106 20.75 -11.19 6.45
CA ASP A 106 20.62 -12.54 5.90
C ASP A 106 21.24 -12.63 4.49
N ASP A 107 21.35 -13.84 3.94
CA ASP A 107 21.64 -14.06 2.52
C ASP A 107 20.48 -13.59 1.65
N CYS A 108 20.78 -13.11 0.43
CA CYS A 108 19.75 -12.85 -0.55
C CYS A 108 19.30 -14.15 -1.21
N GLY A 109 18.13 -14.13 -1.85
CA GLY A 109 17.57 -15.30 -2.52
C GLY A 109 16.80 -14.97 -3.78
N ILE A 110 16.86 -15.86 -4.77
CA ILE A 110 16.02 -15.79 -5.98
C ILE A 110 15.11 -17.01 -5.96
N TYR A 111 13.81 -16.77 -5.96
CA TYR A 111 12.77 -17.78 -5.96
C TYR A 111 12.00 -17.81 -7.28
N SER A 112 11.81 -19.01 -7.80
CA SER A 112 10.82 -19.31 -8.84
C SER A 112 9.87 -20.40 -8.34
N GLU A 113 8.58 -20.25 -8.64
CA GLU A 113 7.56 -21.23 -8.24
C GLU A 113 7.90 -22.64 -8.76
N GLY A 114 7.70 -23.65 -7.90
CA GLY A 114 8.23 -25.00 -8.13
C GLY A 114 9.47 -25.34 -7.29
N ASN A 115 9.69 -24.59 -6.21
CA ASN A 115 10.71 -24.80 -5.18
C ASN A 115 12.17 -24.61 -5.66
N TYR A 116 12.40 -23.64 -6.54
CA TYR A 116 13.76 -23.21 -6.90
C TYR A 116 14.10 -21.97 -6.08
N TYR A 117 14.73 -22.17 -4.91
CA TYR A 117 15.29 -21.08 -4.10
C TYR A 117 16.82 -21.12 -4.18
N ASP A 118 17.39 -20.12 -4.83
CA ASP A 118 18.84 -19.95 -4.96
C ASP A 118 19.31 -18.82 -4.06
N SER A 119 19.96 -19.15 -2.95
CA SER A 119 20.63 -18.16 -2.11
C SER A 119 21.93 -17.66 -2.74
N PHE A 120 22.30 -16.43 -2.45
CA PHE A 120 23.57 -15.83 -2.83
C PHE A 120 24.02 -14.80 -1.78
N ASP A 121 25.33 -14.70 -1.59
CA ASP A 121 25.94 -13.71 -0.69
C ASP A 121 25.62 -12.28 -1.18
N CYS A 122 24.95 -11.52 -0.33
CA CYS A 122 24.68 -10.11 -0.53
C CYS A 122 25.03 -9.25 0.68
N GLU A 123 26.05 -9.69 1.42
CA GLU A 123 26.63 -8.98 2.54
C GLU A 123 27.16 -7.59 2.13
N ALA A 124 27.46 -6.75 3.12
CA ALA A 124 28.01 -5.41 2.89
C ALA A 124 29.27 -5.44 2.00
N SER A 125 30.10 -6.49 2.08
CA SER A 125 31.29 -6.66 1.25
C SER A 125 30.99 -6.95 -0.23
N GLN A 126 29.81 -7.50 -0.55
CA GLN A 126 29.39 -7.76 -1.93
C GLN A 126 28.72 -6.55 -2.59
N ARG A 127 28.37 -5.53 -1.80
CA ARG A 127 27.67 -4.33 -2.27
C ARG A 127 28.68 -3.26 -2.68
N SER A 128 28.86 -3.10 -3.98
CA SER A 128 29.55 -1.95 -4.56
C SER A 128 28.60 -0.76 -4.60
N ILE A 129 28.74 0.16 -3.63
CA ILE A 129 27.89 1.35 -3.50
C ILE A 129 28.54 2.53 -4.25
N GLY A 130 27.89 2.96 -5.33
CA GLY A 130 28.20 4.21 -6.03
C GLY A 130 27.45 5.41 -5.44
N ASN A 131 27.42 6.52 -6.16
CA ASN A 131 26.70 7.71 -5.70
C ASN A 131 25.18 7.50 -5.65
N ASP A 132 24.61 6.86 -6.68
CA ASP A 132 23.16 6.71 -6.84
C ASP A 132 22.73 5.24 -6.94
N THR A 133 23.67 4.30 -7.13
CA THR A 133 23.40 2.90 -7.42
C THR A 133 24.19 1.95 -6.55
N THR A 134 23.59 0.81 -6.23
CA THR A 134 24.25 -0.32 -5.58
C THR A 134 24.30 -1.49 -6.56
N LEU A 135 25.48 -2.10 -6.67
CA LEU A 135 25.73 -3.28 -7.49
C LEU A 135 26.16 -4.46 -6.60
N ILE A 136 25.52 -5.61 -6.79
CA ILE A 136 25.95 -6.91 -6.27
C ILE A 136 26.24 -7.81 -7.47
N GLN A 137 27.44 -8.37 -7.52
CA GLN A 137 27.84 -9.28 -8.60
C GLN A 137 28.53 -10.50 -8.00
N THR A 138 27.85 -11.65 -8.07
CA THR A 138 28.26 -12.88 -7.37
C THR A 138 27.73 -14.12 -8.10
N THR A 139 27.79 -15.28 -7.45
CA THR A 139 27.16 -16.52 -7.92
C THR A 139 26.29 -17.13 -6.82
N THR A 140 25.24 -17.85 -7.20
CA THR A 140 24.40 -18.57 -6.24
C THR A 140 25.19 -19.65 -5.50
N ASN A 141 24.85 -19.87 -4.22
CA ASN A 141 25.60 -20.72 -3.31
C ASN A 141 25.60 -22.19 -3.77
N GLY A 142 24.45 -22.72 -4.17
CA GLY A 142 24.29 -24.11 -4.61
C GLY A 142 24.67 -24.33 -6.08
N ARG A 143 23.89 -23.74 -7.00
CA ARG A 143 24.01 -24.00 -8.44
C ARG A 143 25.15 -23.26 -9.14
N LYS A 144 25.81 -22.31 -8.45
CA LYS A 144 26.90 -21.48 -9.01
C LYS A 144 26.48 -20.69 -10.26
N LEU A 145 25.21 -20.30 -10.31
CA LEU A 145 24.68 -19.47 -11.41
C LEU A 145 25.11 -18.02 -11.19
N ALA A 146 25.46 -17.32 -12.26
CA ALA A 146 25.84 -15.92 -12.19
C ALA A 146 24.64 -15.04 -11.78
N VAL A 147 24.89 -14.13 -10.85
CA VAL A 147 23.92 -13.13 -10.37
C VAL A 147 24.53 -11.74 -10.53
N LYS A 148 23.81 -10.84 -11.17
CA LYS A 148 24.08 -9.41 -11.16
C LYS A 148 22.82 -8.67 -10.76
N LEU A 149 22.82 -8.05 -9.58
CA LEU A 149 21.73 -7.22 -9.08
C LEU A 149 22.21 -5.77 -9.01
N GLU A 150 21.52 -4.88 -9.72
CA GLU A 150 21.82 -3.46 -9.79
C GLU A 150 20.55 -2.67 -9.47
N TYR A 151 20.61 -1.74 -8.52
CA TYR A 151 19.45 -0.94 -8.15
C TYR A 151 19.81 0.48 -7.71
N GLN A 152 18.87 1.41 -7.83
CA GLN A 152 19.01 2.77 -7.34
C GLN A 152 18.86 2.80 -5.81
N SER A 153 19.90 3.26 -5.10
CA SER A 153 20.02 3.07 -3.65
C SER A 153 18.94 3.82 -2.85
N GLU A 154 18.55 5.03 -3.29
CA GLU A 154 17.45 5.77 -2.65
C GLU A 154 16.09 5.15 -2.99
N LEU A 155 15.83 4.86 -4.27
CA LEU A 155 14.53 4.32 -4.70
C LEU A 155 14.26 2.92 -4.14
N SER A 156 15.29 2.14 -3.84
CA SER A 156 15.13 0.81 -3.24
C SER A 156 14.44 0.84 -1.87
N GLN A 157 14.46 1.98 -1.16
CA GLN A 157 13.76 2.15 0.11
C GLN A 157 12.25 2.34 -0.08
N TYR A 158 11.82 2.70 -1.28
CA TYR A 158 10.42 2.99 -1.60
C TYR A 158 9.76 1.88 -2.43
N VAL A 159 10.46 0.78 -2.73
CA VAL A 159 9.93 -0.28 -3.60
C VAL A 159 8.62 -0.86 -3.08
N THR A 160 8.40 -0.93 -1.77
CA THR A 160 7.16 -1.45 -1.18
C THR A 160 5.94 -0.55 -1.38
N SER A 161 6.12 0.71 -1.82
CA SER A 161 5.02 1.58 -2.25
C SER A 161 4.26 1.06 -3.48
N LEU A 162 4.84 0.09 -4.21
CA LEU A 162 4.16 -0.61 -5.30
C LEU A 162 3.08 -1.58 -4.79
N GLY A 163 3.30 -2.18 -3.62
CA GLY A 163 2.42 -3.13 -2.96
C GLY A 163 2.47 -4.54 -3.55
N SER A 164 1.73 -5.45 -2.92
CA SER A 164 1.73 -6.89 -3.22
C SER A 164 0.33 -7.47 -3.47
N THR A 165 -0.70 -6.61 -3.39
CA THR A 165 -2.08 -7.02 -3.64
C THR A 165 -2.33 -7.13 -5.15
N ILE A 166 -2.63 -8.35 -5.61
CA ILE A 166 -3.01 -8.65 -6.98
C ILE A 166 -4.53 -8.47 -7.14
N LEU A 167 -4.94 -7.79 -8.20
CA LEU A 167 -6.32 -7.76 -8.67
C LEU A 167 -6.50 -8.70 -9.87
N SER A 168 -7.19 -9.81 -9.64
CA SER A 168 -7.66 -10.71 -10.71
C SER A 168 -9.09 -10.37 -11.08
N LYS A 169 -9.50 -10.62 -12.33
CA LYS A 169 -10.84 -10.31 -12.84
C LYS A 169 -11.47 -11.51 -13.53
N THR A 170 -12.76 -11.71 -13.30
CA THR A 170 -13.61 -12.64 -14.06
C THR A 170 -14.81 -11.89 -14.62
N LYS A 171 -15.28 -12.28 -15.82
CA LYS A 171 -16.42 -11.66 -16.50
C LYS A 171 -17.56 -12.67 -16.64
N ASN A 172 -18.76 -12.27 -16.26
CA ASN A 172 -19.99 -13.02 -16.50
C ASN A 172 -21.07 -12.04 -17.02
N GLY A 173 -21.38 -12.12 -18.31
CA GLY A 173 -22.24 -11.13 -18.96
C GLY A 173 -21.65 -9.71 -18.84
N ASN A 174 -22.43 -8.76 -18.32
CA ASN A 174 -21.99 -7.39 -18.03
C ASN A 174 -21.33 -7.22 -16.65
N LYS A 175 -21.16 -8.30 -15.89
CA LYS A 175 -20.62 -8.24 -14.54
C LYS A 175 -19.14 -8.59 -14.53
N ILE A 176 -18.33 -7.72 -13.92
CA ILE A 176 -16.91 -7.96 -13.65
C ILE A 176 -16.74 -8.17 -12.15
N THR A 177 -16.21 -9.34 -11.78
CA THR A 177 -15.81 -9.61 -10.39
C THR A 177 -14.30 -9.53 -10.30
N ILE A 178 -13.83 -8.56 -9.54
CA ILE A 178 -12.44 -8.33 -9.18
C ILE A 178 -12.20 -9.02 -7.84
N THR A 179 -11.16 -9.83 -7.75
CA THR A 179 -10.82 -10.60 -6.54
C THR A 179 -9.38 -10.33 -6.17
N THR A 180 -9.15 -9.96 -4.91
CA THR A 180 -7.80 -9.73 -4.38
C THR A 180 -7.10 -11.05 -4.05
N SER A 181 -5.79 -11.09 -4.26
CA SER A 181 -4.90 -12.15 -3.75
C SER A 181 -3.54 -11.57 -3.42
N PHE A 182 -2.70 -12.35 -2.72
CA PHE A 182 -1.35 -11.95 -2.35
C PHE A 182 -0.34 -12.44 -3.39
N ALA A 183 0.58 -11.57 -3.81
CA ALA A 183 1.60 -11.89 -4.80
C ALA A 183 2.55 -13.00 -4.36
N PHE A 184 2.90 -13.04 -3.07
CA PHE A 184 3.99 -13.89 -2.56
C PHE A 184 3.49 -15.12 -1.78
N ASN A 185 2.25 -15.58 -2.02
CA ASN A 185 1.73 -16.79 -1.38
C ASN A 185 2.64 -18.02 -1.60
N ALA A 186 3.15 -18.21 -2.82
CA ALA A 186 4.02 -19.33 -3.16
C ALA A 186 5.38 -19.22 -2.45
N PHE A 187 5.98 -18.03 -2.45
CA PHE A 187 7.21 -17.73 -1.72
C PHE A 187 7.07 -18.01 -0.23
N TYR A 188 6.04 -17.46 0.43
CA TYR A 188 5.82 -17.67 1.87
C TYR A 188 5.62 -19.15 2.22
N ARG A 189 4.86 -19.87 1.40
CA ARG A 189 4.64 -21.31 1.59
C ARG A 189 5.93 -22.11 1.44
N ASP A 190 6.70 -21.87 0.39
CA ASP A 190 7.83 -22.74 0.03
C ASP A 190 9.11 -22.37 0.79
N VAL A 191 9.35 -21.07 1.01
CA VAL A 191 10.56 -20.54 1.66
C VAL A 191 10.39 -20.47 3.17
N PHE A 192 9.26 -19.94 3.65
CA PHE A 192 9.00 -19.76 5.09
C PHE A 192 8.12 -20.85 5.71
N GLN A 193 7.66 -21.82 4.93
CA GLN A 193 6.72 -22.86 5.40
C GLN A 193 5.45 -22.26 6.04
N ASN A 194 5.07 -21.05 5.61
CA ASN A 194 3.95 -20.32 6.15
C ASN A 194 2.82 -20.23 5.12
N THR A 195 1.71 -20.90 5.42
CA THR A 195 0.49 -20.89 4.58
C THR A 195 -0.56 -19.88 5.04
N GLY A 196 -0.27 -19.14 6.12
CA GLY A 196 -1.24 -18.25 6.75
C GLY A 196 -2.22 -18.95 7.69
N ALA A 197 -2.03 -20.25 7.95
CA ALA A 197 -2.94 -21.06 8.77
C ALA A 197 -2.83 -20.79 10.28
N VAL A 198 -1.66 -20.38 10.76
CA VAL A 198 -1.39 -20.06 12.18
C VAL A 198 -1.43 -18.56 12.40
N GLU A 199 -0.61 -17.83 11.64
CA GLU A 199 -0.55 -16.36 11.65
C GLU A 199 -1.02 -15.82 10.32
N ARG A 200 -1.77 -14.71 10.34
CA ARG A 200 -2.35 -14.15 9.12
C ARG A 200 -1.25 -13.53 8.27
N ILE A 201 -1.13 -14.00 7.04
CA ILE A 201 -0.34 -13.33 6.01
C ILE A 201 -1.20 -12.24 5.38
N THR A 202 -0.68 -11.02 5.36
CA THR A 202 -1.34 -9.86 4.76
C THR A 202 -0.66 -9.46 3.46
N SER A 203 -1.43 -8.93 2.51
CA SER A 203 -0.90 -8.18 1.38
C SER A 203 -1.06 -6.68 1.60
N THR A 204 -0.17 -5.91 0.98
CA THR A 204 -0.16 -4.45 1.03
C THR A 204 -0.69 -3.85 -0.26
N LEU A 205 -1.48 -2.78 -0.16
CA LEU A 205 -1.96 -1.99 -1.29
C LEU A 205 -0.92 -0.96 -1.69
N GLY A 206 -0.81 -0.66 -2.98
CA GLY A 206 0.12 0.34 -3.48
C GLY A 206 -0.18 0.75 -4.91
N ALA A 207 0.83 1.33 -5.58
CA ALA A 207 0.71 1.81 -6.95
C ALA A 207 0.23 0.73 -7.93
N THR A 208 0.69 -0.52 -7.77
CA THR A 208 0.28 -1.62 -8.65
C THR A 208 -1.22 -1.93 -8.52
N THR A 209 -1.78 -1.81 -7.31
CA THR A 209 -3.23 -2.00 -7.09
C THR A 209 -4.06 -0.97 -7.86
N TYR A 210 -3.65 0.31 -7.85
CA TYR A 210 -4.32 1.33 -8.67
C TYR A 210 -4.21 0.98 -10.15
N SER A 211 -3.00 0.68 -10.63
CA SER A 211 -2.76 0.45 -12.06
C SER A 211 -3.61 -0.71 -12.59
N GLN A 212 -3.68 -1.81 -11.84
CA GLN A 212 -4.52 -2.95 -12.20
C GLN A 212 -6.01 -2.60 -12.19
N LEU A 213 -6.48 -1.84 -11.21
CA LEU A 213 -7.88 -1.41 -11.16
C LEU A 213 -8.21 -0.47 -12.32
N PHE A 214 -7.31 0.47 -12.62
CA PHE A 214 -7.43 1.41 -13.74
C PHE A 214 -7.59 0.66 -15.06
N ASP A 215 -6.75 -0.34 -15.31
CA ASP A 215 -6.81 -1.13 -16.54
C ASP A 215 -8.13 -1.90 -16.64
N ILE A 216 -8.61 -2.49 -15.54
CA ILE A 216 -9.89 -3.19 -15.51
C ILE A 216 -11.04 -2.21 -15.79
N VAL A 217 -11.07 -1.06 -15.12
CA VAL A 217 -12.13 -0.05 -15.31
C VAL A 217 -12.14 0.50 -16.73
N LYS A 218 -10.95 0.78 -17.28
CA LYS A 218 -10.79 1.28 -18.64
C LYS A 218 -11.24 0.26 -19.69
N LEU A 219 -11.00 -1.03 -19.45
CA LEU A 219 -11.39 -2.12 -20.35
C LEU A 219 -12.89 -2.41 -20.31
N TYR A 220 -13.57 -2.09 -19.20
CA TYR A 220 -14.99 -2.41 -18.98
C TYR A 220 -15.80 -1.21 -18.44
N PRO A 221 -15.85 -0.06 -19.14
CA PRO A 221 -16.35 1.20 -18.60
C PRO A 221 -17.82 1.18 -18.12
N ASP A 222 -18.67 0.32 -18.71
CA ASP A 222 -20.12 0.24 -18.42
C ASP A 222 -20.54 -1.03 -17.68
N SER A 223 -19.57 -1.79 -17.15
CA SER A 223 -19.85 -3.05 -16.47
C SER A 223 -20.23 -2.87 -15.00
N GLU A 224 -21.12 -3.73 -14.51
CA GLU A 224 -21.36 -3.85 -13.07
C GLU A 224 -20.09 -4.46 -12.44
N MET A 225 -19.47 -3.74 -11.50
CA MET A 225 -18.22 -4.17 -10.89
C MET A 225 -18.40 -4.55 -9.42
N ILE A 226 -17.78 -5.66 -9.04
CA ILE A 226 -17.63 -6.09 -7.65
C ILE A 226 -16.15 -6.21 -7.34
N LEU A 227 -15.69 -5.58 -6.26
CA LEU A 227 -14.38 -5.83 -5.66
C LEU A 227 -14.53 -6.71 -4.42
N LYS A 228 -13.99 -7.93 -4.49
CA LYS A 228 -13.93 -8.89 -3.39
C LYS A 228 -12.55 -8.89 -2.76
N PHE A 229 -12.47 -8.43 -1.51
CA PHE A 229 -11.30 -8.64 -0.66
C PHE A 229 -11.31 -10.09 -0.21
N ASN A 230 -10.51 -10.94 -0.87
CA ASN A 230 -10.51 -12.40 -0.70
C ASN A 230 -9.24 -12.96 -0.05
N ASN A 231 -8.37 -12.06 0.40
CA ASN A 231 -7.23 -12.31 1.27
C ASN A 231 -7.18 -11.21 2.35
N HIS A 232 -6.24 -11.30 3.27
CA HIS A 232 -6.05 -10.26 4.29
C HIS A 232 -5.27 -9.08 3.71
N ILE A 233 -5.88 -7.89 3.71
CA ILE A 233 -5.22 -6.64 3.32
C ILE A 233 -4.75 -5.93 4.59
N GLY A 234 -3.44 -5.74 4.73
CA GLY A 234 -2.81 -5.12 5.89
C GLY A 234 -2.93 -3.59 5.91
N GLY A 235 -2.99 -2.96 4.74
CA GLY A 235 -3.05 -1.51 4.63
C GLY A 235 -2.57 -1.02 3.26
N SER A 236 -2.16 0.25 3.21
CA SER A 236 -1.52 0.87 2.05
C SER A 236 -0.10 1.30 2.39
N ALA A 237 0.84 1.02 1.47
CA ALA A 237 2.17 1.60 1.49
C ALA A 237 2.24 2.93 0.72
N ASP A 238 1.17 3.30 -0.01
CA ASP A 238 1.04 4.58 -0.70
C ASP A 238 -0.37 5.16 -0.48
N ASP A 239 -0.54 5.88 0.62
CA ASP A 239 -1.83 6.48 1.00
C ASP A 239 -2.33 7.50 -0.03
N ASP A 240 -1.41 8.22 -0.68
CA ASP A 240 -1.76 9.22 -1.68
C ASP A 240 -2.41 8.57 -2.90
N ILE A 241 -1.83 7.48 -3.41
CA ILE A 241 -2.45 6.69 -4.48
C ILE A 241 -3.69 5.94 -3.99
N ASN A 242 -3.68 5.41 -2.76
CA ASN A 242 -4.81 4.64 -2.22
C ASN A 242 -6.11 5.45 -2.21
N MET A 243 -6.05 6.74 -1.88
CA MET A 243 -7.21 7.63 -1.99
C MET A 243 -7.72 7.78 -3.43
N TYR A 244 -6.84 7.79 -4.44
CA TYR A 244 -7.27 7.77 -5.84
C TYR A 244 -7.89 6.43 -6.23
N THR A 245 -7.35 5.30 -5.76
CA THR A 245 -7.93 3.97 -5.95
C THR A 245 -9.35 3.91 -5.40
N GLY A 246 -9.57 4.37 -4.16
CA GLY A 246 -10.90 4.42 -3.55
C GLY A 246 -11.85 5.36 -4.29
N ARG A 247 -11.37 6.51 -4.78
CA ARG A 247 -12.20 7.40 -5.62
C ARG A 247 -12.60 6.73 -6.94
N MET A 248 -11.75 5.88 -7.52
CA MET A 248 -12.09 5.08 -8.70
C MET A 248 -13.21 4.07 -8.37
N ILE A 249 -13.08 3.31 -7.28
CA ILE A 249 -14.13 2.40 -6.78
C ILE A 249 -15.46 3.15 -6.63
N LYS A 250 -15.44 4.33 -6.00
CA LYS A 250 -16.63 5.15 -5.79
C LYS A 250 -17.24 5.67 -7.10
N ASN A 251 -16.41 6.16 -8.01
CA ASN A 251 -16.87 6.75 -9.28
C ASN A 251 -17.41 5.68 -10.24
N SER A 252 -16.89 4.45 -10.18
CA SER A 252 -17.39 3.29 -10.94
C SER A 252 -18.57 2.60 -10.25
N ASN A 253 -19.08 3.14 -9.14
CA ASN A 253 -20.19 2.59 -8.36
C ASN A 253 -20.03 1.08 -8.05
N MET A 254 -18.81 0.67 -7.70
CA MET A 254 -18.52 -0.75 -7.46
C MET A 254 -19.14 -1.23 -6.15
N THR A 255 -19.62 -2.47 -6.13
CA THR A 255 -19.88 -3.17 -4.86
C THR A 255 -18.55 -3.58 -4.24
N THR A 256 -18.38 -3.40 -2.93
CA THR A 256 -17.23 -3.96 -2.22
C THR A 256 -17.69 -5.04 -1.25
N ILE A 257 -16.93 -6.14 -1.20
CA ILE A 257 -17.23 -7.30 -0.38
C ILE A 257 -15.97 -7.74 0.35
N VAL A 258 -16.03 -7.80 1.68
CA VAL A 258 -15.08 -8.57 2.47
C VAL A 258 -15.60 -9.99 2.56
N THR A 259 -14.88 -10.96 1.98
CA THR A 259 -15.31 -12.37 1.95
C THR A 259 -14.98 -13.07 3.28
N PRO A 260 -15.48 -14.30 3.53
CA PRO A 260 -15.15 -15.06 4.74
C PRO A 260 -13.64 -15.32 4.93
N THR A 261 -12.86 -15.35 3.84
CA THR A 261 -11.40 -15.51 3.88
C THR A 261 -10.65 -14.18 3.84
N GLY A 262 -11.36 -13.07 3.65
CA GLY A 262 -10.79 -11.74 3.50
C GLY A 262 -10.76 -10.94 4.79
N SER A 263 -9.90 -9.93 4.81
CA SER A 263 -10.02 -8.83 5.75
C SER A 263 -9.48 -7.54 5.15
N VAL A 264 -9.97 -6.41 5.66
CA VAL A 264 -9.46 -5.08 5.32
C VAL A 264 -9.03 -4.38 6.60
N PHE A 265 -7.82 -3.83 6.57
CA PHE A 265 -7.25 -3.06 7.67
C PHE A 265 -6.63 -1.77 7.10
N SER A 266 -6.60 -0.71 7.90
CA SER A 266 -5.98 0.58 7.51
C SER A 266 -6.48 1.08 6.14
N GLY A 267 -5.60 1.38 5.19
CA GLY A 267 -5.96 1.74 3.81
C GLY A 267 -6.82 0.72 3.05
N GLY A 268 -6.84 -0.55 3.45
CA GLY A 268 -7.82 -1.52 2.93
C GLY A 268 -9.25 -1.17 3.34
N THR A 269 -9.44 -0.69 4.57
CA THR A 269 -10.73 -0.22 5.07
C THR A 269 -11.19 1.01 4.31
N ASP A 270 -10.27 1.87 3.86
CA ASP A 270 -10.57 3.01 3.00
C ASP A 270 -11.16 2.56 1.66
N LEU A 271 -10.58 1.53 1.03
CA LEU A 271 -11.11 0.97 -0.22
C LEU A 271 -12.46 0.30 -0.03
N PHE A 272 -12.66 -0.43 1.06
CA PHE A 272 -13.98 -0.98 1.41
C PHE A 272 -15.01 0.13 1.65
N ALA A 273 -14.60 1.23 2.30
CA ALA A 273 -15.46 2.40 2.51
C ALA A 273 -15.96 3.03 1.20
N ALA A 274 -15.27 2.79 0.08
CA ALA A 274 -15.59 3.35 -1.22
C ALA A 274 -16.69 2.63 -2.00
N GLY A 275 -17.06 1.42 -1.60
CA GLY A 275 -18.09 0.66 -2.30
C GLY A 275 -19.51 1.15 -2.09
N ASN A 276 -20.40 0.71 -2.98
CA ASN A 276 -21.83 0.91 -2.90
C ASN A 276 -22.59 -0.26 -3.57
N PRO A 277 -23.11 -1.25 -2.81
CA PRO A 277 -23.03 -1.39 -1.36
C PRO A 277 -21.64 -1.88 -0.86
N ARG A 278 -21.50 -1.85 0.47
CA ARG A 278 -20.38 -2.38 1.26
C ARG A 278 -20.86 -3.58 2.06
N ILE A 279 -20.39 -4.77 1.70
CA ILE A 279 -20.88 -6.05 2.20
C ILE A 279 -19.81 -6.75 3.04
N LEU A 280 -20.17 -7.17 4.25
CA LEU A 280 -19.34 -8.06 5.06
C LEU A 280 -19.95 -9.46 5.07
N GLN A 281 -19.23 -10.44 4.51
CA GLN A 281 -19.55 -11.85 4.64
C GLN A 281 -18.75 -12.41 5.83
N ARG A 282 -19.44 -12.77 6.92
CA ARG A 282 -18.74 -13.13 8.16
C ARG A 282 -17.98 -14.45 8.01
N ALA A 283 -16.72 -14.47 8.47
CA ALA A 283 -15.90 -15.68 8.51
C ALA A 283 -16.52 -16.76 9.41
N ASP A 284 -17.05 -16.34 10.56
CA ASP A 284 -17.74 -17.16 11.54
C ASP A 284 -18.99 -16.40 12.01
N THR A 285 -20.16 -16.91 11.60
CA THR A 285 -21.45 -16.29 11.88
C THR A 285 -21.89 -16.42 13.34
N THR A 286 -21.20 -17.26 14.12
CA THR A 286 -21.44 -17.44 15.56
C THR A 286 -20.70 -16.40 16.41
N LYS A 287 -19.70 -15.73 15.84
CA LYS A 287 -18.91 -14.69 16.51
C LYS A 287 -19.48 -13.30 16.25
N ALA A 288 -19.26 -12.40 17.21
CA ALA A 288 -19.46 -10.97 17.01
C ALA A 288 -18.54 -10.45 15.88
N ILE A 289 -18.90 -9.32 15.25
CA ILE A 289 -18.22 -8.80 14.05
C ILE A 289 -16.72 -8.58 14.33
N GLU A 290 -16.39 -7.89 15.41
CA GLU A 290 -15.03 -7.55 15.78
C GLU A 290 -14.18 -8.79 16.11
N LYS A 291 -14.80 -9.89 16.56
CA LYS A 291 -14.11 -11.16 16.86
C LYS A 291 -13.73 -11.93 15.59
N ASN A 292 -14.31 -11.62 14.45
CA ASN A 292 -13.89 -12.14 13.15
C ASN A 292 -12.64 -11.44 12.61
N LYS A 293 -12.28 -10.26 13.16
CA LYS A 293 -11.13 -9.45 12.71
C LYS A 293 -11.10 -9.23 11.19
N GLN A 294 -12.25 -8.95 10.59
CA GLN A 294 -12.37 -8.79 9.12
C GLN A 294 -12.31 -7.33 8.66
N VAL A 295 -12.60 -6.39 9.55
CA VAL A 295 -12.60 -4.95 9.25
C VAL A 295 -11.96 -4.24 10.42
N GLY A 296 -10.82 -3.58 10.21
CA GLY A 296 -10.14 -2.84 11.27
C GLY A 296 -9.61 -1.49 10.84
N VAL A 297 -9.42 -0.62 11.82
CA VAL A 297 -8.97 0.77 11.65
C VAL A 297 -7.93 1.10 12.70
N HIS A 298 -7.10 2.10 12.39
CA HIS A 298 -6.19 2.74 13.32
C HIS A 298 -5.89 4.17 12.84
N SER A 299 -5.25 4.96 13.70
CA SER A 299 -4.71 6.27 13.34
C SER A 299 -3.45 6.13 12.48
N TRP A 300 -3.19 7.06 11.57
CA TRP A 300 -1.89 7.15 10.90
C TRP A 300 -0.86 7.90 11.78
N ALA A 301 0.41 7.80 11.39
CA ALA A 301 1.54 8.53 11.96
C ALA A 301 2.52 8.91 10.84
N GLU A 302 3.30 9.97 11.06
CA GLU A 302 4.36 10.42 10.15
C GLU A 302 5.61 10.72 10.98
N GLY A 303 6.65 9.91 10.79
CA GLY A 303 7.84 9.96 11.63
C GLY A 303 7.51 9.70 13.11
N ASP A 304 7.93 10.61 13.99
CA ASP A 304 7.70 10.54 15.43
C ASP A 304 6.33 11.08 15.87
N LYS A 305 5.52 11.62 14.94
CA LYS A 305 4.25 12.27 15.24
C LYS A 305 3.06 11.40 14.87
N THR A 306 2.10 11.34 15.79
CA THR A 306 0.78 10.77 15.54
C THR A 306 -0.12 11.76 14.79
N ALA A 307 -1.14 11.26 14.08
CA ALA A 307 -2.12 12.10 13.38
C ALA A 307 -2.69 13.23 14.25
N LYS A 308 -2.92 12.96 15.55
CA LYS A 308 -3.55 13.93 16.47
C LYS A 308 -2.64 15.09 16.86
N GLU A 309 -1.33 14.98 16.61
CA GLU A 309 -0.37 16.05 16.84
C GLU A 309 -0.31 17.05 15.67
N PHE A 310 -0.86 16.68 14.51
CA PHE A 310 -1.05 17.59 13.39
C PHE A 310 -2.36 18.38 13.56
N PRO A 311 -2.37 19.70 13.28
CA PRO A 311 -3.60 20.47 13.33
C PRO A 311 -4.53 20.05 12.18
N TYR A 312 -5.85 20.06 12.37
CA TYR A 312 -6.82 19.72 11.30
C TYR A 312 -6.79 20.63 10.05
N THR A 313 -6.02 21.72 10.07
CA THR A 313 -5.69 22.54 8.89
C THR A 313 -4.62 21.92 8.00
N ASP A 314 -3.88 20.94 8.52
CA ASP A 314 -2.83 20.21 7.81
C ASP A 314 -3.39 19.53 6.55
N VAL A 315 -2.57 19.49 5.50
CA VAL A 315 -2.96 18.94 4.21
C VAL A 315 -3.30 17.44 4.31
N SER A 316 -2.64 16.68 5.16
CA SER A 316 -2.88 15.24 5.36
C SER A 316 -4.28 15.00 5.91
N HIS A 317 -4.72 15.77 6.90
CA HIS A 317 -6.10 15.73 7.38
C HIS A 317 -7.11 16.18 6.33
N ARG A 318 -6.80 17.23 5.56
CA ARG A 318 -7.72 17.74 4.51
C ARG A 318 -7.89 16.73 3.37
N LYS A 319 -6.82 16.05 2.95
CA LYS A 319 -6.85 14.95 1.97
C LYS A 319 -7.83 13.87 2.43
N GLN A 320 -7.63 13.36 3.65
CA GLN A 320 -8.46 12.31 4.24
C GLN A 320 -9.93 12.75 4.42
N ALA A 321 -10.16 13.95 4.93
CA ALA A 321 -11.51 14.50 5.07
C ALA A 321 -12.24 14.60 3.73
N THR A 322 -11.57 15.09 2.68
CA THR A 322 -12.13 15.14 1.33
C THR A 322 -12.40 13.74 0.77
N TYR A 323 -11.49 12.79 1.00
CA TYR A 323 -11.66 11.41 0.57
C TYR A 323 -12.90 10.77 1.21
N PHE A 324 -12.96 10.74 2.55
CA PHE A 324 -14.07 10.12 3.26
C PHE A 324 -15.41 10.82 3.00
N LYS A 325 -15.42 12.16 2.89
CA LYS A 325 -16.62 12.92 2.48
C LYS A 325 -17.11 12.49 1.10
N LYS A 326 -16.21 12.27 0.14
CA LYS A 326 -16.56 11.82 -1.22
C LYS A 326 -17.15 10.41 -1.21
N VAL A 327 -16.57 9.49 -0.45
CA VAL A 327 -16.93 8.08 -0.56
C VAL A 327 -18.08 7.66 0.38
N MET A 328 -18.18 8.27 1.57
CA MET A 328 -19.21 7.98 2.58
C MET A 328 -20.27 9.08 2.75
N GLY A 329 -20.14 10.23 2.09
CA GLY A 329 -21.08 11.34 2.22
C GLY A 329 -20.96 12.06 3.58
N GLU A 330 -22.09 12.49 4.15
CA GLU A 330 -22.14 13.33 5.36
C GLU A 330 -21.42 12.72 6.57
N LYS A 331 -21.49 11.40 6.74
CA LYS A 331 -20.84 10.70 7.86
C LYS A 331 -19.35 10.46 7.66
N GLY A 332 -18.79 10.78 6.49
CA GLY A 332 -17.42 10.45 6.13
C GLY A 332 -16.37 11.10 7.02
N ILE A 333 -16.47 12.41 7.25
CA ILE A 333 -15.50 13.14 8.10
C ILE A 333 -15.54 12.61 9.53
N ASP A 334 -16.72 12.24 10.02
CA ASP A 334 -16.89 11.71 11.38
C ASP A 334 -16.37 10.28 11.51
N PHE A 335 -16.49 9.48 10.44
CA PHE A 335 -15.84 8.17 10.38
C PHE A 335 -14.32 8.30 10.36
N TYR A 336 -13.77 9.26 9.61
CA TYR A 336 -12.33 9.54 9.62
C TYR A 336 -11.81 9.92 11.01
N ILE A 337 -12.48 10.84 11.70
CA ILE A 337 -12.08 11.20 13.08
C ILE A 337 -12.16 9.98 14.00
N PHE A 338 -13.18 9.14 13.83
CA PHE A 338 -13.28 7.88 14.55
C PHE A 338 -12.08 6.97 14.34
N THR A 339 -11.53 6.84 13.12
CA THR A 339 -10.33 6.00 12.92
C THR A 339 -9.14 6.52 13.72
N LEU A 340 -8.97 7.85 13.82
CA LEU A 340 -7.93 8.48 14.64
C LEU A 340 -8.12 8.24 16.14
N ASP A 341 -9.38 8.15 16.59
CA ASP A 341 -9.73 7.97 18.00
C ASP A 341 -9.71 6.52 18.45
N SER A 342 -9.84 5.57 17.52
CA SER A 342 -10.08 4.17 17.84
C SER A 342 -8.82 3.42 18.30
N ALA A 343 -7.68 3.68 17.66
CA ALA A 343 -6.41 3.05 18.01
C ALA A 343 -5.21 3.91 17.56
N PRO A 344 -4.06 3.85 18.26
CA PRO A 344 -2.81 4.47 17.79
C PRO A 344 -2.29 3.78 16.52
N ALA A 345 -1.26 4.35 15.87
CA ALA A 345 -0.72 3.80 14.62
C ALA A 345 -0.18 2.37 14.73
N SER A 346 0.35 1.99 15.90
CA SER A 346 0.81 0.63 16.19
C SER A 346 -0.30 -0.28 16.77
N GLY A 347 -1.54 0.20 16.84
CA GLY A 347 -2.66 -0.48 17.48
C GLY A 347 -3.72 -0.92 16.48
N GLU A 348 -4.70 -1.68 16.97
CA GLU A 348 -5.80 -2.18 16.16
C GLU A 348 -7.14 -1.92 16.83
N HIS A 349 -8.09 -1.36 16.09
CA HIS A 349 -9.50 -1.39 16.44
C HIS A 349 -10.29 -2.18 15.41
N TRP A 350 -10.83 -3.32 15.82
CA TRP A 350 -11.70 -4.14 14.98
C TRP A 350 -13.14 -3.60 15.05
N VAL A 351 -13.68 -3.20 13.90
CA VAL A 351 -14.97 -2.50 13.80
C VAL A 351 -16.09 -3.35 14.40
N THR A 352 -16.79 -2.81 15.39
CA THR A 352 -17.95 -3.45 16.00
C THR A 352 -19.22 -3.19 15.20
N LYS A 353 -20.30 -3.92 15.53
CA LYS A 353 -21.63 -3.61 14.98
C LYS A 353 -22.06 -2.18 15.35
N SER A 354 -21.79 -1.73 16.58
CA SER A 354 -22.18 -0.39 17.03
C SER A 354 -21.44 0.72 16.26
N ASP A 355 -20.14 0.54 16.02
CA ASP A 355 -19.36 1.44 15.17
C ASP A 355 -19.96 1.51 13.77
N SER A 356 -20.22 0.33 13.19
CA SER A 356 -20.81 0.24 11.85
C SER A 356 -22.17 0.93 11.77
N ASP A 357 -23.08 0.70 12.72
CA ASP A 357 -24.41 1.31 12.76
C ASP A 357 -24.31 2.85 12.89
N LYS A 358 -23.43 3.33 13.77
CA LYS A 358 -23.20 4.78 13.99
C LYS A 358 -22.84 5.48 12.69
N TYR A 359 -21.91 4.91 11.92
CA TYR A 359 -21.41 5.51 10.68
C TYR A 359 -22.12 5.03 9.41
N GLY A 360 -23.06 4.09 9.53
CA GLY A 360 -23.65 3.39 8.38
C GLY A 360 -22.59 2.69 7.52
N PHE A 361 -21.52 2.19 8.15
CA PHE A 361 -20.30 1.73 7.49
C PHE A 361 -20.54 0.44 6.69
N ILE A 362 -20.82 -0.67 7.35
CA ILE A 362 -21.23 -1.90 6.68
C ILE A 362 -22.71 -1.76 6.33
N THR A 363 -23.01 -1.75 5.02
CA THR A 363 -24.38 -1.56 4.53
C THR A 363 -25.17 -2.87 4.43
N ARG A 364 -24.47 -4.01 4.44
CA ARG A 364 -25.05 -5.35 4.45
C ARG A 364 -24.12 -6.32 5.15
N ILE A 365 -24.68 -7.14 6.03
CA ILE A 365 -23.98 -8.24 6.71
C ILE A 365 -24.62 -9.54 6.22
N GLU A 366 -23.79 -10.47 5.77
CA GLU A 366 -24.15 -11.80 5.29
C GLU A 366 -23.59 -12.88 6.22
#